data_AF-A0A3A0A7U8-F1
#
_entry.id   AF-A0A3A0A7U8-F1
#
_cell.length_a   1.000
_cell.length_b   1.000
_cell.length_c   1.000
_cell.angle_alpha   90.00
_cell.angle_beta   90.00
_cell.angle_gamma   90.00
#
_symmetry.space_group_name_H-M   'P 1'
#
loop_
_entity.id
_entity.type
_entity.pdbx_description
1 polymer ?
#
loop_
_entity_poly.entity_id
_entity_poly.type
_entity_poly.pdbx_seq_one_letter_code
_entity_poly.pdbx_strand_id
1 'polypeptide(L)'
;MPDGPDRHRPAGLGGGAAAVTTAQRFVEAFYQALAQGQRAGEAMLAGQRALAVDPDRGAILGAGRLRLRDWFVPVLYQEEADPPLFGLLPGQAAEQLQAQQRQVALGDLPAAPAHRFVGRSRELLRLERLLAQRPYAVVRGTGGAGKTTLAVELARWLARSGRCRRVAFASLETIHDDRGLLDSLGRQLVPGAYSVAEHPDRDRALQPVDRALR
;
A
#
# COMPACT_ATOMS: atom_id res chain seq x y z
N MET A 1 6.88 -35.75 54.95
CA MET A 1 6.57 -36.68 53.86
C MET A 1 5.23 -37.34 54.13
N PRO A 2 4.39 -37.64 53.11
CA PRO A 2 4.66 -37.62 51.67
C PRO A 2 3.97 -36.41 50.97
N ASP A 3 4.64 -35.67 50.08
CA ASP A 3 4.89 -35.97 48.65
C ASP A 3 3.62 -36.29 47.85
N GLY A 4 3.02 -35.24 47.29
CA GLY A 4 1.99 -35.33 46.24
C GLY A 4 2.65 -35.32 44.85
N PRO A 5 2.04 -35.96 43.85
CA PRO A 5 2.69 -36.22 42.57
C PRO A 5 2.92 -34.94 41.77
N ASP A 6 4.16 -34.77 41.35
CA ASP A 6 4.62 -33.80 40.37
C ASP A 6 3.78 -33.93 39.09
N ARG A 7 2.93 -32.92 38.84
CA ARG A 7 2.26 -32.76 37.55
C ARG A 7 3.29 -32.24 36.55
N HIS A 8 3.93 -33.18 35.87
CA HIS A 8 4.78 -32.93 34.73
C HIS A 8 3.98 -32.17 33.66
N ARG A 9 4.20 -30.86 33.55
CA ARG A 9 3.74 -30.06 32.40
C ARG A 9 4.57 -30.52 31.18
N PRO A 10 3.95 -30.99 30.08
CA PRO A 10 4.70 -31.26 28.87
C PRO A 10 5.24 -29.94 28.30
N ALA A 11 6.55 -29.92 28.04
CA ALA A 11 7.25 -28.80 27.44
C ALA A 11 6.75 -28.52 26.01
N GLY A 12 5.85 -27.54 25.86
CA GLY A 12 5.31 -27.08 24.58
C GLY A 12 6.25 -26.21 23.74
N LEU A 13 7.58 -26.39 23.82
CA LEU A 13 8.55 -25.45 23.24
C LEU A 13 9.24 -25.95 21.94
N GLY A 14 8.91 -27.13 21.42
CA GLY A 14 9.55 -27.69 20.22
C GLY A 14 8.92 -27.29 18.87
N GLY A 15 7.62 -26.96 18.83
CA GLY A 15 6.90 -26.74 17.57
C GLY A 15 7.17 -25.40 16.88
N GLY A 16 7.47 -24.35 17.66
CA GLY A 16 7.65 -22.99 17.13
C GLY A 16 8.93 -22.81 16.32
N ALA A 17 10.05 -23.37 16.78
CA ALA A 17 11.34 -23.25 16.10
C ALA A 17 11.34 -23.95 14.72
N ALA A 18 10.73 -25.13 14.64
CA ALA A 18 10.58 -25.88 13.40
C ALA A 18 9.76 -25.13 12.35
N ALA A 19 8.64 -24.52 12.78
CA ALA A 19 7.77 -23.73 11.91
C ALA A 19 8.50 -22.49 11.37
N VAL A 20 9.35 -21.83 12.19
CA VAL A 20 10.17 -20.69 11.76
C VAL A 20 11.18 -21.11 10.70
N THR A 21 11.92 -22.22 10.88
CA THR A 21 12.88 -22.69 9.88
C THR A 21 12.21 -23.08 8.57
N THR A 22 11.03 -23.71 8.65
CA THR A 22 10.21 -24.05 7.47
C THR A 22 9.79 -22.80 6.72
N ALA A 23 9.22 -21.82 7.44
CA ALA A 23 8.80 -20.56 6.86
C ALA A 23 9.99 -19.83 6.22
N GLN A 24 11.13 -19.73 6.89
CA GLN A 24 12.31 -19.05 6.36
C GLN A 24 12.79 -19.67 5.04
N ARG A 25 12.97 -20.99 4.98
CA ARG A 25 13.43 -21.69 3.77
C ARG A 25 12.45 -21.56 2.61
N PHE A 26 11.15 -21.71 2.90
CA PHE A 26 10.11 -21.55 1.90
C PHE A 26 10.11 -20.11 1.34
N VAL A 27 10.06 -19.12 2.23
CA VAL A 27 9.93 -17.69 1.91
C VAL A 27 11.13 -17.19 1.11
N GLU A 28 12.35 -17.66 1.43
CA GLU A 28 13.56 -17.31 0.69
C GLU A 28 13.46 -17.72 -0.79
N ALA A 29 13.20 -19.00 -1.07
CA ALA A 29 13.06 -19.49 -2.44
C ALA A 29 11.84 -18.89 -3.16
N PHE A 30 10.71 -18.75 -2.45
CA PHE A 30 9.48 -18.17 -2.97
C PHE A 30 9.68 -16.71 -3.42
N TYR A 31 10.23 -15.84 -2.56
CA TYR A 31 10.43 -14.44 -2.94
C TYR A 31 11.55 -14.27 -3.96
N GLN A 32 12.58 -15.12 -3.97
CA GLN A 32 13.60 -15.09 -5.01
C GLN A 32 13.01 -15.38 -6.39
N ALA A 33 12.16 -16.40 -6.51
CA ALA A 33 11.43 -16.72 -7.74
C ALA A 33 10.53 -15.56 -8.19
N LEU A 34 9.76 -14.99 -7.28
CA LEU A 34 8.92 -13.83 -7.57
C LEU A 34 9.74 -12.61 -8.05
N ALA A 35 10.86 -12.30 -7.40
CA ALA A 35 11.73 -11.19 -7.77
C ALA A 35 12.37 -11.37 -9.16
N GLN A 36 12.50 -12.61 -9.63
CA GLN A 36 12.94 -12.95 -10.99
C GLN A 36 11.80 -12.86 -12.03
N GLY A 37 10.62 -12.39 -11.62
CA GLY A 37 9.45 -12.25 -12.50
C GLY A 37 8.68 -13.55 -12.73
N GLN A 38 8.93 -14.60 -11.93
CA GLN A 38 8.13 -15.81 -12.01
C GLN A 38 6.71 -15.57 -11.50
N ARG A 39 5.78 -16.39 -11.98
CA ARG A 39 4.37 -16.40 -11.55
C ARG A 39 4.23 -16.94 -10.13
N ALA A 40 3.11 -16.68 -9.47
CA ALA A 40 2.92 -17.08 -8.07
C ALA A 40 2.93 -18.61 -7.91
N GLY A 41 2.37 -19.35 -8.89
CA GLY A 41 2.42 -20.81 -8.91
C GLY A 41 3.83 -21.37 -9.07
N GLU A 42 4.67 -20.78 -9.93
CA GLU A 42 6.07 -21.18 -10.11
C GLU A 42 6.91 -20.90 -8.86
N ALA A 43 6.71 -19.73 -8.24
CA ALA A 43 7.36 -19.39 -6.99
C ALA A 43 6.94 -20.34 -5.86
N MET A 44 5.66 -20.75 -5.82
CA MET A 44 5.15 -21.73 -4.88
C MET A 44 5.87 -23.07 -5.04
N LEU A 45 5.98 -23.57 -6.27
CA LEU A 45 6.71 -24.81 -6.57
C LEU A 45 8.18 -24.71 -6.19
N ALA A 46 8.83 -23.57 -6.41
CA ALA A 46 10.21 -23.33 -5.99
C ALA A 46 10.38 -23.44 -4.46
N GLY A 47 9.49 -22.81 -3.69
CA GLY A 47 9.46 -22.91 -2.23
C GLY A 47 9.23 -24.33 -1.73
N GLN A 48 8.25 -25.05 -2.30
CA GLN A 48 7.97 -26.44 -1.95
C GLN A 48 9.14 -27.37 -2.28
N ARG A 49 9.81 -27.19 -3.43
CA ARG A 49 11.02 -27.94 -3.80
C ARG A 49 12.16 -27.68 -2.82
N ALA A 50 12.36 -26.43 -2.40
CA ALA A 50 13.40 -26.10 -1.41
C ALA A 50 13.18 -26.83 -0.08
N LEU A 51 11.92 -26.94 0.39
CA LEU A 51 11.57 -27.73 1.58
C LEU A 51 11.71 -29.24 1.37
N ALA A 52 11.40 -29.75 0.17
CA ALA A 52 11.46 -31.16 -0.14
C ALA A 52 12.90 -31.68 -0.21
N VAL A 53 13.82 -30.87 -0.75
CA VAL A 53 15.24 -31.21 -0.90
C VAL A 53 15.96 -31.26 0.44
N ASP A 54 15.68 -30.32 1.34
CA ASP A 54 16.31 -30.27 2.66
C ASP A 54 15.28 -30.45 3.77
N PRO A 55 15.20 -31.64 4.40
CA PRO A 55 14.27 -31.89 5.49
C PRO A 55 14.76 -31.39 6.86
N ASP A 56 15.97 -30.82 6.99
CA ASP A 56 16.52 -30.42 8.30
C ASP A 56 15.86 -29.12 8.81
N ARG A 57 15.36 -29.16 10.05
CA ARG A 57 14.65 -28.06 10.72
C ARG A 57 15.31 -27.63 12.02
N GLY A 58 16.63 -27.83 12.11
CA GLY A 58 17.42 -27.47 13.27
C GLY A 58 17.24 -28.43 14.44
N ALA A 59 17.59 -27.98 15.64
CA ALA A 59 17.53 -28.79 16.84
C ALA A 59 16.34 -28.41 17.72
N ILE A 60 15.67 -29.42 18.28
CA ILE A 60 14.70 -29.24 19.35
C ILE A 60 15.39 -29.60 20.68
N LEU A 61 15.23 -28.73 21.67
CA LEU A 61 15.65 -28.98 23.05
C LEU A 61 15.10 -30.31 23.55
N GLY A 62 16.00 -31.25 23.90
CA GLY A 62 15.64 -32.56 24.44
C GLY A 62 15.28 -33.64 23.40
N ALA A 63 15.18 -33.30 22.11
CA ALA A 63 14.84 -34.26 21.05
C ALA A 63 15.88 -34.35 19.91
N GLY A 64 16.96 -33.57 19.99
CA GLY A 64 18.05 -33.60 19.00
C GLY A 64 17.67 -32.91 17.69
N ARG A 65 18.30 -33.31 16.57
CA ARG A 65 18.01 -32.75 15.24
C ARG A 65 16.62 -33.18 14.78
N LEU A 66 15.82 -32.20 14.37
CA LEU A 66 14.52 -32.39 13.80
C LEU A 66 14.61 -32.45 12.28
N ARG A 67 14.13 -33.55 11.71
CA ARG A 67 13.93 -33.69 10.27
C ARG A 67 12.44 -33.77 9.96
N LEU A 68 11.93 -32.85 9.15
CA LEU A 68 10.52 -32.80 8.75
C LEU A 68 10.40 -32.85 7.22
N ARG A 69 9.37 -33.57 6.76
CA ARG A 69 8.90 -33.54 5.37
C ARG A 69 7.61 -32.74 5.34
N ASP A 70 7.74 -31.43 5.42
CA ASP A 70 6.67 -30.44 5.54
C ASP A 70 6.49 -29.61 4.26
N TRP A 71 7.05 -30.06 3.13
CA TRP A 71 6.98 -29.37 1.85
C TRP A 71 5.55 -29.12 1.37
N PHE A 72 4.57 -29.91 1.84
CA PHE A 72 3.15 -29.77 1.54
C PHE A 72 2.40 -28.81 2.47
N VAL A 73 3.05 -28.26 3.50
CA VAL A 73 2.42 -27.36 4.49
C VAL A 73 2.08 -26.00 3.89
N PRO A 74 2.96 -25.34 3.12
CA PRO A 74 2.56 -24.13 2.39
C PRO A 74 1.49 -24.48 1.36
N VAL A 75 0.40 -23.71 1.34
CA VAL A 75 -0.70 -23.85 0.36
C VAL A 75 -0.95 -22.49 -0.31
N LEU A 76 -1.01 -22.49 -1.64
CA LEU A 76 -1.40 -21.34 -2.44
C LEU A 76 -2.84 -21.55 -2.90
N TYR A 77 -3.73 -20.65 -2.50
CA TYR A 77 -5.08 -20.57 -3.07
C TYR A 77 -5.04 -19.58 -4.23
N GLN A 78 -5.35 -20.06 -5.42
CA GLN A 78 -5.25 -19.27 -6.65
C GLN A 78 -6.51 -19.45 -7.48
N GLU A 79 -6.99 -18.34 -8.05
CA GLU A 79 -8.03 -18.36 -9.07
C GLU A 79 -7.41 -18.67 -10.46
N GLU A 80 -8.24 -18.71 -11.50
CA GLU A 80 -7.88 -19.21 -12.84
C GLU A 80 -6.71 -18.44 -13.51
N ALA A 81 -6.47 -17.19 -13.10
CA ALA A 81 -5.36 -16.38 -13.60
C ALA A 81 -4.12 -16.44 -12.68
N ASP A 82 -2.94 -16.72 -13.26
CA ASP A 82 -1.63 -16.63 -12.58
C ASP A 82 -0.71 -15.58 -13.24
N PRO A 83 -1.01 -14.27 -13.15
CA PRO A 83 -0.14 -13.25 -13.71
C PRO A 83 1.16 -13.12 -12.89
N PRO A 84 2.31 -12.82 -13.53
CA PRO A 84 3.52 -12.49 -12.79
C PRO A 84 3.29 -11.25 -11.93
N LEU A 85 3.60 -11.34 -10.63
CA LEU A 85 3.40 -10.25 -9.67
C LEU A 85 4.39 -9.10 -9.87
N PHE A 86 5.60 -9.44 -10.31
CA PHE A 86 6.66 -8.49 -10.61
C PHE A 86 6.93 -8.55 -12.11
N GLY A 87 6.72 -7.42 -12.79
CA GLY A 87 7.19 -7.26 -14.17
C GLY A 87 8.71 -7.10 -14.21
N LEU A 88 9.32 -7.39 -15.36
CA LEU A 88 10.65 -6.87 -15.69
C LEU A 88 10.65 -5.36 -15.45
N LEU A 89 11.74 -4.83 -14.90
CA LEU A 89 11.92 -3.40 -14.66
C LEU A 89 11.45 -2.61 -15.90
N PRO A 90 10.50 -1.68 -15.76
CA PRO A 90 10.02 -0.91 -16.88
C PRO A 90 11.22 -0.25 -17.57
N GLY A 91 11.30 -0.35 -18.89
CA GLY A 91 12.30 0.43 -19.63
C GLY A 91 12.12 1.93 -19.35
N GLN A 92 13.18 2.72 -19.56
CA GLN A 92 13.19 4.17 -19.23
C GLN A 92 11.97 4.93 -19.76
N ALA A 93 11.47 4.59 -20.96
CA ALA A 93 10.27 5.21 -21.54
C ALA A 93 8.98 4.93 -20.73
N ALA A 94 8.84 3.71 -20.19
CA ALA A 94 7.70 3.34 -19.35
C ALA A 94 7.76 4.04 -17.99
N GLU A 95 8.96 4.21 -17.42
CA GLU A 95 9.15 4.98 -16.18
C GLU A 95 8.77 6.46 -16.36
N GLN A 96 9.19 7.07 -17.48
CA GLN A 96 8.85 8.45 -17.81
C GLN A 96 7.34 8.63 -17.96
N LEU A 97 6.66 7.71 -18.67
CA LEU A 97 5.22 7.75 -18.82
C LEU A 97 4.50 7.63 -17.47
N GLN A 98 4.94 6.71 -16.61
CA GLN A 98 4.39 6.57 -15.25
C GLN A 98 4.66 7.79 -14.38
N ALA A 99 5.81 8.44 -14.52
CA ALA A 99 6.13 9.69 -13.82
C ALA A 99 5.20 10.83 -14.26
N GLN A 100 4.99 10.99 -15.58
CA GLN A 100 4.05 11.97 -16.13
C GLN A 100 2.62 11.71 -15.65
N GLN A 101 2.16 10.46 -15.70
CA GLN A 101 0.84 10.06 -15.20
C GLN A 101 0.67 10.37 -13.71
N ARG A 102 1.69 10.07 -12.89
CA ARG A 102 1.70 10.43 -11.46
C ARG A 102 1.65 11.93 -11.25
N GLN A 103 2.39 12.71 -12.02
CA GLN A 103 2.39 14.17 -11.90
C GLN A 103 1.01 14.75 -12.22
N VAL A 104 0.37 14.28 -13.30
CA VAL A 104 -0.99 14.66 -13.67
C VAL A 104 -2.01 14.24 -12.61
N ALA A 105 -1.82 13.08 -11.96
CA ALA A 105 -2.71 12.60 -10.90
C ALA A 105 -2.67 13.45 -9.62
N LEU A 106 -1.56 14.14 -9.34
CA LEU A 106 -1.36 14.88 -8.09
C LEU A 106 -1.82 16.36 -8.17
N GLY A 107 -2.12 16.89 -9.36
CA GLY A 107 -2.51 18.30 -9.52
C GLY A 107 -1.47 19.25 -8.91
N ASP A 108 -1.94 20.34 -8.28
CA ASP A 108 -1.09 21.35 -7.65
C ASP A 108 -0.83 21.05 -6.16
N LEU A 109 -0.79 19.75 -5.79
CA LEU A 109 -0.41 19.38 -4.42
C LEU A 109 0.96 19.98 -4.07
N PRO A 110 1.11 20.64 -2.90
CA PRO A 110 2.39 21.13 -2.42
C PRO A 110 3.45 20.04 -2.46
N ALA A 111 4.70 20.42 -2.78
CA ALA A 111 5.83 19.50 -2.80
C ALA A 111 5.92 18.72 -1.48
N ALA A 112 6.35 17.46 -1.57
CA ALA A 112 6.56 16.65 -0.38
C ALA A 112 7.60 17.36 0.51
N PRO A 113 7.44 17.31 1.85
CA PRO A 113 8.40 17.93 2.74
C PRO A 113 9.81 17.35 2.51
N ALA A 114 10.84 18.22 2.62
CA ALA A 114 12.24 17.81 2.43
C ALA A 114 12.67 16.72 3.42
N HIS A 115 12.10 16.74 4.61
CA HIS A 115 12.14 15.64 5.56
C HIS A 115 10.96 14.70 5.28
N ARG A 116 11.20 13.39 5.30
CA ARG A 116 10.15 12.38 5.11
C ARG A 116 9.01 12.59 6.12
N PHE A 117 7.76 12.42 5.69
CA PHE A 117 6.60 12.41 6.58
C PHE A 117 6.61 11.16 7.46
N VAL A 118 6.66 11.33 8.79
CA VAL A 118 6.80 10.23 9.77
C VAL A 118 5.87 10.41 10.98
N GLY A 119 5.53 9.30 11.63
CA GLY A 119 4.88 9.30 12.96
C GLY A 119 3.36 9.56 12.99
N ARG A 120 2.68 9.71 11.84
CA ARG A 120 1.24 10.04 11.75
C ARG A 120 0.38 8.98 11.06
N SER A 121 0.83 7.73 11.07
CA SER A 121 0.14 6.63 10.37
C SER A 121 -1.26 6.36 10.91
N ARG A 122 -1.49 6.59 12.22
CA ARG A 122 -2.82 6.39 12.84
C ARG A 122 -3.82 7.44 12.36
N GLU A 123 -3.39 8.69 12.24
CA GLU A 123 -4.23 9.79 11.76
C GLU A 123 -4.54 9.64 10.28
N LEU A 124 -3.56 9.23 9.46
CA LEU A 124 -3.78 8.88 8.06
C LEU A 124 -4.83 7.78 7.92
N LEU A 125 -4.67 6.67 8.64
CA LEU A 125 -5.62 5.55 8.61
C LEU A 125 -7.02 5.97 9.07
N ARG A 126 -7.12 6.84 10.08
CA ARG A 126 -8.40 7.36 10.56
C ARG A 126 -9.09 8.22 9.51
N LEU A 127 -8.37 9.13 8.87
CA LEU A 127 -8.91 9.97 7.80
C LEU A 127 -9.32 9.13 6.59
N GLU A 128 -8.49 8.17 6.23
CA GLU A 128 -8.75 7.24 5.13
C GLU A 128 -10.07 6.47 5.34
N ARG A 129 -10.28 5.92 6.55
CA ARG A 129 -11.53 5.24 6.91
C ARG A 129 -12.72 6.19 6.96
N LEU A 130 -12.53 7.42 7.42
CA LEU A 130 -13.60 8.42 7.46
C LEU A 130 -14.06 8.80 6.05
N LEU A 131 -13.12 9.04 5.13
CA LEU A 131 -13.42 9.37 3.73
C LEU A 131 -14.01 8.19 2.95
N ALA A 132 -13.78 6.95 3.40
CA ALA A 132 -14.48 5.79 2.84
C ALA A 132 -15.99 5.77 3.20
N GLN A 133 -16.40 6.48 4.26
CA GLN A 133 -17.78 6.49 4.75
C GLN A 133 -18.49 7.84 4.54
N ARG A 134 -17.72 8.92 4.39
CA ARG A 134 -18.20 10.30 4.33
C ARG A 134 -17.54 11.03 3.16
N PRO A 135 -18.25 11.94 2.48
CA PRO A 135 -17.69 12.66 1.33
C PRO A 135 -16.64 13.71 1.71
N TYR A 136 -16.52 14.07 3.00
CA TYR A 136 -15.52 15.04 3.47
C TYR A 136 -15.02 14.71 4.88
N ALA A 137 -13.85 15.26 5.22
CA ALA A 137 -13.23 15.18 6.53
C ALA A 137 -12.63 16.53 6.92
N VAL A 138 -12.70 16.88 8.21
CA VAL A 138 -12.14 18.14 8.74
C VAL A 138 -11.02 17.83 9.73
N VAL A 139 -9.82 18.33 9.44
CA VAL A 139 -8.65 18.21 10.33
C VAL A 139 -8.52 19.48 11.16
N ARG A 140 -8.60 19.35 12.49
CA ARG A 140 -8.49 20.47 13.44
C ARG A 140 -7.25 20.35 14.31
N GLY A 141 -6.67 21.47 14.69
CA GLY A 141 -5.45 21.54 15.50
C GLY A 141 -4.78 22.92 15.42
N THR A 142 -3.83 23.16 16.31
CA THR A 142 -3.11 24.43 16.42
C THR A 142 -2.31 24.78 15.16
N GLY A 143 -1.91 26.04 15.03
CA GLY A 143 -0.95 26.49 14.01
C GLY A 143 0.34 25.66 14.10
N GLY A 144 0.93 25.34 12.95
CA GLY A 144 2.17 24.54 12.90
C GLY A 144 2.02 23.04 13.18
N ALA A 145 0.84 22.53 13.56
CA ALA A 145 0.64 21.11 13.89
C ALA A 145 0.75 20.13 12.68
N GLY A 146 1.01 20.63 11.47
CA GLY A 146 1.15 19.81 10.26
C GLY A 146 -0.16 19.35 9.63
N LYS A 147 -1.27 20.06 9.84
CA LYS A 147 -2.61 19.72 9.29
C LYS A 147 -2.60 19.64 7.76
N THR A 148 -2.05 20.66 7.12
CA THR A 148 -1.91 20.73 5.65
C THR A 148 -1.02 19.60 5.15
N THR A 149 0.11 19.36 5.82
CA THR A 149 1.02 18.25 5.51
C THR A 149 0.28 16.90 5.60
N LEU A 150 -0.50 16.66 6.65
CA LEU A 150 -1.28 15.44 6.80
C LEU A 150 -2.30 15.25 5.66
N ALA A 151 -3.01 16.31 5.27
CA ALA A 151 -3.99 16.26 4.18
C ALA A 151 -3.32 16.00 2.82
N VAL A 152 -2.20 16.67 2.55
CA VAL A 152 -1.41 16.49 1.32
C VAL A 152 -0.84 15.08 1.24
N GLU A 153 -0.31 14.54 2.34
CA GLU A 153 0.22 13.18 2.39
C GLU A 153 -0.87 12.12 2.23
N LEU A 154 -2.06 12.34 2.80
CA LEU A 154 -3.21 11.47 2.54
C LEU A 154 -3.57 11.48 1.06
N ALA A 155 -3.64 12.65 0.43
CA ALA A 155 -4.01 12.75 -0.98
C ALA A 155 -2.96 12.08 -1.90
N ARG A 156 -1.66 12.26 -1.61
CA ARG A 156 -0.57 11.53 -2.27
C ARG A 156 -0.71 10.02 -2.10
N TRP A 157 -1.05 9.55 -0.89
CA TRP A 157 -1.29 8.14 -0.62
C TRP A 157 -2.47 7.56 -1.42
N LEU A 158 -3.60 8.27 -1.46
CA LEU A 158 -4.79 7.83 -2.19
C LEU A 158 -4.54 7.76 -3.70
N ALA A 159 -3.81 8.71 -4.27
CA ALA A 159 -3.39 8.66 -5.67
C ALA A 159 -2.44 7.48 -5.95
N ARG A 160 -1.42 7.32 -5.10
CA ARG A 160 -0.39 6.27 -5.27
C ARG A 160 -0.94 4.85 -5.09
N SER A 161 -1.93 4.66 -4.22
CA SER A 161 -2.59 3.38 -4.00
C SER A 161 -3.69 3.08 -5.04
N GLY A 162 -3.92 3.97 -6.01
CA GLY A 162 -4.96 3.82 -7.02
C GLY A 162 -6.39 4.04 -6.50
N ARG A 163 -6.55 4.46 -5.24
CA ARG A 163 -7.87 4.71 -4.63
C ARG A 163 -8.50 6.01 -5.11
N CYS A 164 -7.69 6.95 -5.62
CA CYS A 164 -8.13 8.14 -6.32
C CYS A 164 -7.37 8.27 -7.65
N ARG A 165 -8.08 8.55 -8.73
CA ARG A 165 -7.47 8.74 -10.06
C ARG A 165 -6.82 10.12 -10.22
N ARG A 166 -7.44 11.15 -9.62
CA ARG A 166 -7.02 12.55 -9.69
C ARG A 166 -7.18 13.19 -8.32
N VAL A 167 -6.28 14.11 -8.01
CA VAL A 167 -6.31 14.97 -6.84
C VAL A 167 -6.16 16.42 -7.30
N ALA A 168 -6.82 17.33 -6.59
CA ALA A 168 -6.59 18.76 -6.71
C ALA A 168 -6.42 19.38 -5.32
N PHE A 169 -5.69 20.49 -5.26
CA PHE A 169 -5.43 21.24 -4.05
C PHE A 169 -5.76 22.71 -4.25
N ALA A 170 -6.47 23.31 -3.30
CA ALA A 170 -6.78 24.72 -3.31
C ALA A 170 -6.54 25.30 -1.91
N SER A 171 -5.86 26.45 -1.86
CA SER A 171 -5.66 27.20 -0.61
C SER A 171 -6.61 28.39 -0.57
N LEU A 172 -7.45 28.46 0.47
CA LEU A 172 -8.32 29.61 0.71
C LEU A 172 -7.57 30.82 1.29
N GLU A 173 -6.26 30.69 1.55
CA GLU A 173 -5.41 31.85 1.88
C GLU A 173 -5.19 32.74 0.65
N THR A 174 -5.20 32.15 -0.55
CA THR A 174 -4.96 32.83 -1.83
C THR A 174 -6.24 33.03 -2.66
N ILE A 175 -7.30 32.29 -2.35
CA ILE A 175 -8.57 32.31 -3.08
C ILE A 175 -9.64 32.92 -2.18
N HIS A 176 -10.34 33.93 -2.69
CA HIS A 176 -11.27 34.73 -1.90
C HIS A 176 -12.73 34.58 -2.32
N ASP A 177 -13.01 33.91 -3.44
CA ASP A 177 -14.35 33.74 -3.99
C ASP A 177 -14.59 32.30 -4.49
N ASP A 178 -15.87 31.99 -4.72
CA ASP A 178 -16.31 30.67 -5.17
C ASP A 178 -15.87 30.37 -6.61
N ARG A 179 -15.90 31.39 -7.48
CA ARG A 179 -15.44 31.31 -8.87
C ARG A 179 -13.94 31.05 -8.96
N GLY A 180 -13.12 31.74 -8.16
CA GLY A 180 -11.69 31.48 -8.10
C GLY A 180 -11.36 30.08 -7.58
N LEU A 181 -12.15 29.56 -6.64
CA LEU A 181 -12.00 28.18 -6.17
C LEU A 181 -12.29 27.17 -7.30
N LEU A 182 -13.39 27.37 -8.02
CA LEU A 182 -13.76 26.49 -9.13
C LEU A 182 -12.75 26.57 -10.28
N ASP A 183 -12.21 27.75 -10.54
CA ASP A 183 -11.18 27.98 -11.56
C ASP A 183 -9.87 27.26 -11.21
N SER A 184 -9.44 27.38 -9.95
CA SER A 184 -8.27 26.67 -9.42
C SER A 184 -8.40 25.15 -9.52
N LEU A 185 -9.56 24.60 -9.12
CA LEU A 185 -9.81 23.15 -9.19
C LEU A 185 -9.95 22.66 -10.64
N GLY A 186 -10.64 23.40 -11.49
CA GLY A 186 -10.88 23.00 -12.86
C GLY A 186 -9.60 22.97 -13.70
N ARG A 187 -8.68 23.94 -13.53
CA ARG A 187 -7.36 23.90 -14.18
C ARG A 187 -6.53 22.67 -13.82
N GLN A 188 -6.72 22.13 -12.61
CA GLN A 188 -6.00 20.94 -12.15
C GLN A 188 -6.65 19.63 -12.60
N LEU A 189 -7.97 19.60 -12.77
CA LEU A 189 -8.73 18.36 -13.01
C LEU A 189 -9.09 18.15 -14.49
N VAL A 190 -9.42 19.24 -15.20
CA VAL A 190 -9.87 19.18 -16.59
C VAL A 190 -8.65 19.21 -17.51
N PRO A 191 -8.50 18.25 -18.44
CA PRO A 191 -7.44 18.30 -19.45
C PRO A 191 -7.58 19.55 -20.35
N GLY A 192 -6.51 20.31 -20.52
CA GLY A 192 -6.47 21.50 -21.39
C GLY A 192 -6.56 22.83 -20.62
N ALA A 193 -6.81 23.92 -21.34
CA ALA A 193 -6.88 25.26 -20.77
C ALA A 193 -8.31 25.55 -20.25
N TYR A 194 -8.65 25.01 -19.08
CA TYR A 194 -9.92 25.33 -18.43
C TYR A 194 -9.90 26.74 -17.79
N SER A 195 -11.00 27.48 -17.96
CA SER A 195 -11.21 28.78 -17.32
C SER A 195 -12.68 28.97 -16.96
N VAL A 196 -12.97 29.32 -15.70
CA VAL A 196 -14.36 29.61 -15.28
C VAL A 196 -14.95 30.79 -16.04
N ALA A 197 -14.12 31.73 -16.52
CA ALA A 197 -14.57 32.91 -17.26
C ALA A 197 -15.22 32.58 -18.61
N GLU A 198 -14.93 31.41 -19.18
CA GLU A 198 -15.51 30.94 -20.44
C GLU A 198 -16.94 30.40 -20.26
N HIS A 199 -17.40 30.28 -19.02
CA HIS A 199 -18.71 29.76 -18.68
C HIS A 199 -19.62 30.87 -18.11
N PRO A 200 -20.87 30.99 -18.61
CA PRO A 200 -21.76 32.08 -18.23
C PRO A 200 -22.27 31.94 -16.79
N ASP A 201 -22.45 30.71 -16.33
CA ASP A 201 -22.96 30.39 -15.00
C ASP A 201 -22.09 29.32 -14.32
N ARG A 202 -22.27 29.20 -13.00
CA ARG A 202 -21.50 28.27 -12.15
C ARG A 202 -21.79 26.81 -12.49
N ASP A 203 -23.04 26.49 -12.78
CA ASP A 203 -23.46 25.10 -13.03
C ASP A 203 -22.82 24.56 -14.30
N ARG A 204 -22.73 25.37 -15.36
CA ARG A 204 -22.01 25.02 -16.60
C ARG A 204 -20.50 24.94 -16.39
N ALA A 205 -19.94 25.78 -15.51
CA ALA A 205 -18.53 25.68 -15.15
C ALA A 205 -18.22 24.40 -14.35
N LEU A 206 -19.15 23.91 -13.52
CA LEU A 206 -18.96 22.66 -12.76
C LEU A 206 -19.00 21.40 -13.63
N GLN A 207 -19.79 21.40 -14.70
CA GLN A 207 -20.01 20.20 -15.54
C GLN A 207 -18.71 19.55 -16.08
N PRO A 208 -17.73 20.30 -16.64
CA PRO A 208 -16.45 19.73 -17.04
C PRO A 208 -15.67 19.10 -15.89
N VAL A 209 -15.71 19.72 -14.71
CA VAL A 209 -15.00 19.25 -13.51
C VAL A 209 -15.62 17.94 -13.01
N ASP A 210 -16.95 17.88 -12.91
CA ASP A 210 -17.67 16.66 -12.52
C ASP A 210 -17.41 15.52 -13.50
N ARG A 211 -17.34 15.81 -14.81
CA ARG A 211 -17.00 14.82 -15.83
C ARG A 211 -15.58 14.28 -15.67
N ALA A 212 -14.63 15.13 -15.26
CA ALA A 212 -13.25 14.70 -15.03
C ALA A 212 -13.07 13.81 -13.79
N LEU A 213 -14.05 13.80 -12.88
CA LEU A 213 -14.04 13.02 -11.64
C LEU A 213 -14.81 11.70 -11.71
N ARG A 214 -15.56 11.45 -12.79
CA ARG A 214 -16.23 10.16 -13.07
C ARG A 214 -15.28 9.19 -13.75
#